data_AF-A0A7N4NT84-F1
#
_entry.id   AF-A0A7N4NT84-F1
#
_cell.length_a   1.000
_cell.length_b   1.000
_cell.length_c   1.000
_cell.angle_alpha   90.00
_cell.angle_beta   90.00
_cell.angle_gamma   90.00
#
_symmetry.space_group_name_H-M   'P 1'
#
loop_
_entity.id
_entity.type
_entity.pdbx_description
1 polymer ?
#
loop_
_entity_poly.entity_id
_entity_poly.type
_entity_poly.pdbx_seq_one_letter_code
_entity_poly.pdbx_strand_id
1 'polypeptide(L)'
;MKVLLLLGFIFLPMAVHGKIFERCDFARRIKELGMDNYHRVSLANWVCLAKWESSFNTKARNYNPGDKSTDYGIFQTNSHYWCDDGKTPHATNGCGYKCSELEEDNLIKAVKCAKKIVDQQGITAWVAWRNKCCNLPPLCPTTQYASSANKDAFKNQTLYSSLFKKIIFSNKIDTE
;
A
#
# COMPACT_ATOMS: atom_id res chain seq x y z
N MET A 1 51.17 -13.91 30.20
CA MET A 1 50.64 -14.62 29.01
C MET A 1 49.18 -14.25 28.81
N LYS A 2 48.81 -13.94 27.56
CA LYS A 2 47.46 -13.98 26.97
C LYS A 2 46.50 -12.86 27.35
N VAL A 3 46.71 -11.75 26.65
CA VAL A 3 45.71 -10.78 26.19
C VAL A 3 44.43 -11.52 25.75
N LEU A 4 43.32 -11.30 26.45
CA LEU A 4 41.99 -11.74 26.01
C LEU A 4 41.46 -10.72 25.00
N LEU A 5 41.82 -10.92 23.74
CA LEU A 5 41.29 -10.20 22.60
C LEU A 5 40.15 -11.04 21.99
N LEU A 6 39.04 -10.34 21.67
CA LEU A 6 37.92 -10.75 20.79
C LEU A 6 36.89 -11.67 21.48
N LEU A 7 35.60 -11.31 21.57
CA LEU A 7 34.67 -11.21 20.45
C LEU A 7 33.51 -10.24 20.78
N GLY A 8 33.74 -8.94 20.59
CA GLY A 8 32.64 -8.02 20.33
C GLY A 8 32.23 -8.20 18.88
N PHE A 9 31.28 -9.10 18.61
CA PHE A 9 30.71 -9.27 17.28
C PHE A 9 30.01 -7.96 16.92
N ILE A 10 30.71 -7.12 16.14
CA ILE A 10 30.19 -5.88 15.60
C ILE A 10 29.00 -6.27 14.72
N PHE A 11 27.78 -6.14 15.24
CA PHE A 11 26.57 -6.09 14.41
C PHE A 11 26.66 -4.80 13.59
N LEU A 12 27.40 -4.84 12.49
CA LEU A 12 27.29 -3.84 11.45
C LEU A 12 25.84 -3.89 10.97
N PRO A 13 25.02 -2.85 11.16
CA PRO A 13 23.73 -2.80 10.52
C PRO A 13 24.01 -2.90 9.02
N MET A 14 23.55 -3.98 8.39
CA MET A 14 23.62 -4.09 6.93
C MET A 14 22.91 -2.86 6.40
N ALA A 15 23.67 -1.93 5.82
CA ALA A 15 23.11 -0.78 5.16
C ALA A 15 22.28 -1.33 4.00
N VAL A 16 20.95 -1.40 4.19
CA VAL A 16 20.04 -1.84 3.14
C VAL A 16 19.95 -0.70 2.15
N HIS A 17 20.88 -0.69 1.20
CA HIS A 17 20.87 0.23 0.07
C HIS A 17 19.56 0.00 -0.70
N GLY A 18 18.87 1.07 -1.07
CA GLY A 18 17.67 0.94 -1.88
C GLY A 18 17.99 0.63 -3.32
N LYS A 19 17.28 -0.33 -3.90
CA LYS A 19 17.33 -0.60 -5.32
C LYS A 19 16.43 0.38 -6.09
N ILE A 20 17.03 1.07 -7.05
CA ILE A 20 16.30 1.73 -8.13
C ILE A 20 16.22 0.75 -9.28
N PHE A 21 15.03 0.30 -9.64
CA PHE A 21 14.87 -0.60 -10.78
C PHE A 21 14.91 0.16 -12.11
N GLU A 22 15.60 -0.43 -13.09
CA GLU A 22 15.38 -0.09 -14.49
C GLU A 22 13.95 -0.45 -14.91
N ARG A 23 13.35 0.37 -15.78
CA ARG A 23 11.93 0.23 -16.17
C ARG A 23 11.58 -1.17 -16.65
N CYS A 24 12.41 -1.73 -17.54
CA CYS A 24 12.16 -3.05 -18.13
C CYS A 24 12.38 -4.19 -17.13
N ASP A 25 13.34 -4.05 -16.21
CA ASP A 25 13.59 -5.05 -15.17
C ASP A 25 12.48 -5.06 -14.13
N PHE A 26 11.97 -3.89 -13.76
CA PHE A 26 10.77 -3.78 -12.93
C PHE A 26 9.57 -4.47 -13.60
N ALA A 27 9.31 -4.15 -14.88
CA ALA A 27 8.21 -4.74 -15.64
C ALA A 27 8.30 -6.28 -15.71
N ARG A 28 9.49 -6.82 -16.01
CA ARG A 28 9.74 -8.27 -16.01
C ARG A 28 9.46 -8.87 -14.63
N ARG A 29 10.01 -8.26 -13.59
CA ARG A 29 9.89 -8.76 -12.22
C ARG A 29 8.45 -8.81 -11.75
N ILE A 30 7.66 -7.75 -11.93
CA ILE A 30 6.27 -7.74 -11.47
C ILE A 30 5.37 -8.63 -12.34
N LYS A 31 5.72 -8.84 -13.62
CA LYS A 31 5.05 -9.82 -14.49
C LYS A 31 5.22 -11.23 -13.95
N GLU A 32 6.44 -11.63 -13.56
CA GLU A 32 6.71 -12.91 -12.90
C GLU A 32 5.92 -13.07 -11.59
N LEU A 33 5.70 -11.97 -10.87
CA LEU A 33 4.89 -11.94 -9.65
C LEU A 33 3.36 -11.88 -9.92
N GLY A 34 2.96 -12.04 -11.19
CA GLY A 34 1.56 -12.14 -11.61
C GLY A 34 0.78 -10.84 -11.48
N MET A 35 1.42 -9.69 -11.76
CA MET A 35 0.75 -8.38 -11.77
C MET A 35 0.10 -8.06 -13.11
N ASP A 36 0.54 -8.69 -14.20
CA ASP A 36 -0.04 -8.46 -15.53
C ASP A 36 -1.49 -8.95 -15.58
N ASN A 37 -2.41 -8.04 -15.92
CA ASN A 37 -3.87 -8.23 -15.94
C ASN A 37 -4.51 -8.59 -14.60
N TYR A 38 -3.81 -8.41 -13.48
CA TYR A 38 -4.41 -8.55 -12.15
C TYR A 38 -5.56 -7.56 -11.99
N HIS A 39 -6.78 -8.04 -11.76
CA HIS A 39 -8.00 -7.20 -11.73
C HIS A 39 -8.16 -6.30 -12.97
N ARG A 40 -7.81 -6.81 -14.16
CA ARG A 40 -7.85 -6.06 -15.44
C ARG A 40 -6.91 -4.84 -15.48
N VAL A 41 -5.97 -4.74 -14.53
CA VAL A 41 -4.91 -3.73 -14.55
C VAL A 41 -3.75 -4.27 -15.37
N SER A 42 -3.51 -3.68 -16.54
CA SER A 42 -2.41 -4.11 -17.40
C SER A 42 -1.04 -3.88 -16.78
N LEU A 43 -0.02 -4.65 -17.19
CA LEU A 43 1.35 -4.45 -16.75
C LEU A 43 1.84 -3.00 -16.92
N ALA A 44 1.45 -2.34 -18.01
CA ALA A 44 1.82 -0.96 -18.30
C ALA A 44 1.29 0.04 -17.24
N ASN A 45 0.10 -0.21 -16.69
CA ASN A 45 -0.46 0.61 -15.61
C ASN A 45 0.36 0.49 -14.33
N TRP A 46 0.81 -0.71 -13.97
CA TRP A 46 1.69 -0.93 -12.82
C TRP A 46 3.07 -0.29 -12.99
N VAL A 47 3.65 -0.37 -14.18
CA VAL A 47 4.92 0.29 -14.51
C VAL A 47 4.77 1.81 -14.43
N CYS A 48 3.68 2.36 -14.96
CA CYS A 48 3.41 3.79 -14.86
C CYS A 48 3.21 4.24 -13.40
N LEU A 49 2.44 3.49 -12.61
CA LEU A 49 2.24 3.78 -11.19
C LEU A 49 3.58 3.90 -10.46
N ALA A 50 4.43 2.87 -10.53
CA ALA A 50 5.71 2.88 -9.83
C ALA A 50 6.65 4.00 -10.31
N LYS A 51 6.58 4.39 -11.59
CA LYS A 51 7.34 5.54 -12.10
C LYS A 51 6.96 6.83 -11.37
N TRP A 52 5.67 7.09 -11.21
CA TRP A 52 5.19 8.36 -10.66
C TRP A 52 5.10 8.39 -9.14
N GLU A 53 4.97 7.23 -8.49
CA GLU A 53 4.99 7.13 -7.02
C GLU A 53 6.41 7.21 -6.46
N SER A 54 7.37 6.49 -7.04
CA SER A 54 8.68 6.29 -6.41
C SER A 54 9.89 6.47 -7.34
N SER A 55 9.67 6.73 -8.63
CA SER A 55 10.72 6.60 -9.65
C SER A 55 11.43 5.24 -9.60
N PHE A 56 10.67 4.17 -9.36
CA PHE A 56 11.15 2.79 -9.24
C PHE A 56 12.11 2.52 -8.06
N ASN A 57 12.15 3.38 -7.05
CA ASN A 57 13.00 3.23 -5.87
C ASN A 57 12.31 2.44 -4.75
N THR A 58 12.87 1.31 -4.34
CA THR A 58 12.34 0.46 -3.25
C THR A 58 12.42 1.10 -1.87
N LYS A 59 13.29 2.10 -1.66
CA LYS A 59 13.43 2.84 -0.39
C LYS A 59 12.76 4.22 -0.42
N ALA A 60 11.92 4.50 -1.41
CA ALA A 60 11.19 5.76 -1.47
C ALA A 60 10.29 5.94 -0.24
N ARG A 61 10.33 7.12 0.36
CA ARG A 61 9.48 7.51 1.48
C ARG A 61 8.92 8.91 1.26
N ASN A 62 7.66 9.09 1.59
CA ASN A 62 7.01 10.39 1.61
C ASN A 62 6.24 10.56 2.93
N TYR A 63 6.60 11.56 3.73
CA TYR A 63 5.91 11.83 5.00
C TYR A 63 4.71 12.73 4.76
N ASN A 64 3.57 12.40 5.38
CA ASN A 64 2.31 13.12 5.27
C ASN A 64 2.02 13.84 6.60
N PRO A 65 2.27 15.16 6.73
CA PRO A 65 2.11 15.87 8.00
C PRO A 65 0.68 15.94 8.51
N GLY A 66 -0.31 15.83 7.61
CA GLY A 66 -1.73 16.00 7.93
C GLY A 66 -2.29 14.92 8.87
N ASP A 67 -1.90 13.67 8.66
CA ASP A 67 -2.31 12.52 9.48
C ASP A 67 -1.12 11.79 10.13
N LYS A 68 0.09 12.36 10.00
CA LYS A 68 1.36 11.83 10.50
C LYS A 68 1.72 10.44 9.95
N SER A 69 1.14 10.05 8.82
CA SER A 69 1.49 8.81 8.12
C SER A 69 2.74 8.98 7.24
N THR A 70 3.27 7.87 6.74
CA THR A 70 4.35 7.85 5.74
C THR A 70 3.98 6.85 4.65
N ASP A 71 4.27 7.18 3.40
CA ASP A 71 4.16 6.28 2.26
C ASP A 71 5.49 5.55 2.04
N TYR A 72 5.44 4.23 1.84
CA TYR A 72 6.63 3.38 1.81
C TYR A 72 6.80 2.62 0.49
N GLY A 73 8.05 2.61 0.04
CA GLY A 73 8.56 1.73 -1.01
C GLY A 73 8.06 2.03 -2.41
N ILE A 74 8.24 1.06 -3.30
CA ILE A 74 8.09 1.26 -4.74
C ILE A 74 6.66 1.64 -5.18
N PHE A 75 5.65 1.23 -4.41
CA PHE A 75 4.24 1.53 -4.62
C PHE A 75 3.69 2.60 -3.67
N GLN A 76 4.55 3.26 -2.87
CA GLN A 76 4.16 4.29 -1.90
C GLN A 76 2.95 3.86 -1.03
N THR A 77 3.11 2.71 -0.37
CA THR A 77 2.06 2.13 0.50
C THR A 77 1.97 2.92 1.80
N ASN A 78 0.81 3.51 2.06
CA ASN A 78 0.59 4.39 3.21
C ASN A 78 0.46 3.62 4.54
N SER A 79 1.20 4.06 5.57
CA SER A 79 1.20 3.45 6.91
C SER A 79 -0.05 3.67 7.74
N HIS A 80 -0.92 4.61 7.39
CA HIS A 80 -2.17 4.79 8.12
C HIS A 80 -3.11 3.58 7.93
N TYR A 81 -3.05 2.93 6.76
CA TYR A 81 -4.02 1.90 6.37
C TYR A 81 -3.41 0.51 6.16
N TRP A 82 -2.19 0.43 5.62
CA TRP A 82 -1.76 -0.80 4.95
C TRP A 82 -0.59 -1.51 5.63
N CYS A 83 0.27 -0.79 6.34
CA CYS A 83 1.45 -1.38 6.99
C CYS A 83 1.73 -0.71 8.33
N ASP A 84 2.43 -1.41 9.21
CA ASP A 84 2.81 -0.89 10.53
C ASP A 84 4.23 -0.31 10.51
N ASP A 85 4.36 0.98 10.84
CA ASP A 85 5.65 1.66 11.01
C ASP A 85 6.00 1.98 12.48
N GLY A 86 5.14 1.57 13.42
CA GLY A 86 5.30 1.79 14.86
C GLY A 86 5.16 3.24 15.32
N LYS A 87 4.83 4.19 14.44
CA LYS A 87 4.78 5.63 14.77
C LYS A 87 3.55 6.36 14.24
N THR A 88 2.83 5.80 13.27
CA THR A 88 1.62 6.41 12.71
C THR A 88 0.45 6.26 13.70
N PRO A 89 -0.14 7.37 14.20
CA PRO A 89 -1.23 7.30 15.17
C PRO A 89 -2.49 6.68 14.57
N HIS A 90 -3.18 5.85 15.36
CA HIS A 90 -4.45 5.21 14.99
C HIS A 90 -4.40 4.40 13.68
N ALA A 91 -3.21 3.96 13.27
CA ALA A 91 -3.02 3.20 12.05
C ALA A 91 -3.69 1.82 12.11
N THR A 92 -4.02 1.32 10.93
CA THR A 92 -4.37 -0.09 10.71
C THR A 92 -3.26 -0.77 9.91
N ASN A 93 -3.13 -2.08 10.07
CA ASN A 93 -2.14 -2.87 9.34
C ASN A 93 -2.85 -3.78 8.33
N GLY A 94 -3.48 -3.16 7.33
CA GLY A 94 -4.29 -3.86 6.33
C GLY A 94 -3.58 -5.01 5.63
N CYS A 95 -2.27 -4.91 5.36
CA CYS A 95 -1.50 -5.97 4.73
C CYS A 95 -0.84 -6.95 5.70
N GLY A 96 -0.76 -6.64 7.00
CA GLY A 96 -0.12 -7.49 8.00
C GLY A 96 1.41 -7.51 7.91
N TYR A 97 2.02 -6.44 7.41
CA TYR A 97 3.48 -6.30 7.26
C TYR A 97 3.98 -5.07 8.01
N LYS A 98 5.24 -5.11 8.47
CA LYS A 98 5.93 -3.88 8.84
C LYS A 98 6.21 -3.07 7.58
N CYS A 99 6.09 -1.75 7.64
CA CYS A 99 6.35 -0.90 6.48
C CYS A 99 7.77 -1.07 5.93
N SER A 100 8.76 -1.36 6.79
CA SER A 100 10.14 -1.64 6.37
C SER A 100 10.28 -2.87 5.47
N GLU A 101 9.37 -3.84 5.57
CA GLU A 101 9.35 -5.04 4.73
C GLU A 101 8.85 -4.74 3.31
N LEU A 102 8.08 -3.65 3.13
CA LEU A 102 7.63 -3.19 1.81
C LEU A 102 8.71 -2.41 1.07
N GLU A 103 9.82 -2.10 1.75
CA GLU A 103 10.98 -1.40 1.22
C GLU A 103 12.16 -2.34 0.89
N GLU A 104 11.94 -3.66 0.97
CA GLU A 104 12.93 -4.66 0.56
C GLU A 104 13.10 -4.64 -0.97
N ASP A 105 14.31 -4.93 -1.45
CA ASP A 105 14.58 -5.06 -2.89
C ASP A 105 13.83 -6.25 -3.52
N ASN A 106 13.47 -7.23 -2.69
CA ASN A 106 12.58 -8.31 -3.09
C ASN A 106 11.12 -7.87 -3.01
N LEU A 107 10.54 -7.58 -4.17
CA LEU A 107 9.20 -7.01 -4.32
C LEU A 107 8.03 -7.92 -3.91
N ILE A 108 8.25 -9.16 -3.44
CA ILE A 108 7.17 -10.12 -3.13
C ILE A 108 6.15 -9.52 -2.15
N LYS A 109 6.61 -8.94 -1.03
CA LYS A 109 5.70 -8.40 0.01
C LYS A 109 5.00 -7.13 -0.48
N ALA A 110 5.73 -6.23 -1.13
CA ALA A 110 5.18 -5.04 -1.76
C ALA A 110 4.08 -5.38 -2.79
N VAL A 111 4.32 -6.37 -3.66
CA VAL A 111 3.33 -6.85 -4.65
C VAL A 111 2.12 -7.49 -3.98
N LYS A 112 2.32 -8.34 -2.96
CA LYS A 112 1.20 -8.93 -2.21
C LYS A 112 0.32 -7.87 -1.56
N CYS A 113 0.92 -6.84 -0.98
CA CYS A 113 0.18 -5.74 -0.38
C CYS A 113 -0.56 -4.91 -1.45
N ALA A 114 0.10 -4.56 -2.56
CA ALA A 114 -0.55 -3.84 -3.67
C ALA A 114 -1.75 -4.61 -4.26
N LYS A 115 -1.64 -5.94 -4.39
CA LYS A 115 -2.77 -6.80 -4.79
C LYS A 115 -3.94 -6.68 -3.83
N LYS A 116 -3.68 -6.76 -2.51
CA LYS A 116 -4.72 -6.59 -1.48
C LYS A 116 -5.41 -5.23 -1.54
N ILE A 117 -4.67 -4.16 -1.82
CA ILE A 117 -5.24 -2.82 -2.02
C ILE A 117 -6.17 -2.81 -3.23
N VAL A 118 -5.73 -3.39 -4.35
CA VAL A 118 -6.57 -3.48 -5.56
C VAL A 118 -7.81 -4.35 -5.35
N ASP A 119 -7.72 -5.43 -4.58
CA ASP A 119 -8.87 -6.27 -4.24
C ASP A 119 -9.96 -5.48 -3.50
N GLN A 120 -9.56 -4.51 -2.67
CA GLN A 120 -10.46 -3.73 -1.82
C GLN A 120 -10.91 -2.40 -2.44
N GLN A 121 -10.02 -1.72 -3.17
CA GLN A 121 -10.22 -0.33 -3.60
C GLN A 121 -9.97 -0.11 -5.10
N GLY A 122 -9.49 -1.14 -5.81
CA GLY A 122 -9.03 -1.01 -7.19
C GLY A 122 -7.73 -0.22 -7.34
N ILE A 123 -7.24 -0.13 -8.58
CA ILE A 123 -6.03 0.66 -8.91
C ILE A 123 -6.25 2.17 -8.71
N THR A 124 -7.50 2.60 -8.61
CA THR A 124 -7.91 3.97 -8.31
C THR A 124 -7.52 4.43 -6.91
N ALA A 125 -7.07 3.57 -6.00
CA ALA A 125 -6.57 3.98 -4.69
C ALA A 125 -5.38 4.96 -4.81
N TRP A 126 -4.52 4.76 -5.81
CA TRP A 126 -3.32 5.56 -6.02
C TRP A 126 -3.61 6.88 -6.76
N VAL A 127 -3.31 8.00 -6.10
CA VAL A 127 -3.48 9.34 -6.66
C VAL A 127 -2.60 9.53 -7.90
N ALA A 128 -1.34 9.07 -7.86
CA ALA A 128 -0.42 9.24 -8.98
C ALA A 128 -0.93 8.50 -10.23
N TRP A 129 -1.48 7.28 -10.07
CA TRP A 129 -2.06 6.54 -11.19
C TRP A 129 -3.24 7.27 -11.82
N ARG A 130 -4.18 7.77 -11.01
CA ARG A 130 -5.34 8.54 -11.50
C ARG A 130 -4.90 9.75 -12.33
N ASN A 131 -3.85 10.45 -11.89
CA ASN A 131 -3.43 11.73 -12.48
C ASN A 131 -2.44 11.60 -13.64
N LYS A 132 -1.66 10.51 -13.71
CA LYS A 132 -0.50 10.39 -14.61
C LYS A 132 -0.50 9.17 -15.52
N CYS A 133 -1.34 8.18 -15.23
CA CYS A 133 -1.30 6.88 -15.91
C CYS A 133 -2.60 6.52 -16.60
N CYS A 134 -3.72 6.96 -16.04
CA CYS A 134 -4.99 6.62 -16.61
C CYS A 134 -5.27 7.47 -17.85
N ASN A 135 -5.34 6.82 -19.02
CA ASN A 135 -5.46 7.51 -20.32
C ASN A 135 -6.83 7.29 -21.01
N LEU A 136 -7.74 6.46 -20.48
CA LEU A 136 -9.05 6.16 -21.11
C LEU A 136 -10.18 5.89 -20.08
N PRO A 137 -11.37 6.51 -20.24
CA PRO A 137 -12.60 6.00 -19.62
C PRO A 137 -12.88 4.55 -20.12
N PRO A 138 -13.48 3.65 -19.31
CA PRO A 138 -14.13 3.83 -18.01
C PRO A 138 -13.23 3.59 -16.79
N LEU A 139 -11.93 3.31 -16.99
CA LEU A 139 -10.99 3.07 -15.89
C LEU A 139 -10.52 4.39 -15.23
N CYS A 140 -10.65 5.52 -15.91
CA CYS A 140 -10.27 6.81 -15.35
C CYS A 140 -11.46 7.43 -14.63
N PRO A 141 -11.34 7.72 -13.31
CA PRO A 141 -12.31 8.58 -12.66
C PRO A 141 -12.22 9.93 -13.37
N THR A 142 -13.32 10.34 -14.01
CA THR A 142 -13.39 11.67 -14.60
C THR A 142 -13.10 12.67 -13.48
N THR A 143 -12.21 13.61 -13.76
CA THR A 143 -11.68 14.64 -12.85
C THR A 143 -12.76 15.53 -12.22
N GLN A 144 -14.04 15.26 -12.46
CA GLN A 144 -15.20 15.93 -11.89
C GLN A 144 -15.79 15.25 -10.63
N TYR A 145 -15.42 14.00 -10.31
CA TYR A 145 -16.00 13.26 -9.16
C TYR A 145 -15.04 12.95 -8.00
N ALA A 146 -13.74 13.20 -8.14
CA ALA A 146 -12.77 12.86 -7.09
C ALA A 146 -12.65 13.89 -5.96
N SER A 147 -13.22 15.10 -6.11
CA SER A 147 -13.19 16.13 -5.05
C SER A 147 -14.36 16.06 -4.06
N SER A 148 -15.39 15.24 -4.33
CA SER A 148 -16.61 15.17 -3.51
C SER A 148 -16.89 13.79 -2.88
N ALA A 149 -16.23 12.72 -3.30
CA ALA A 149 -16.60 11.37 -2.87
C ALA A 149 -15.97 10.85 -1.56
N ASN A 150 -15.09 11.60 -0.88
CA ASN A 150 -14.33 11.04 0.27
C ASN A 150 -14.33 11.89 1.55
N LYS A 151 -15.48 12.51 1.87
CA LYS A 151 -15.80 12.90 3.25
C LYS A 151 -17.03 12.16 3.79
N ASP A 152 -17.94 11.73 2.92
CA ASP A 152 -19.18 11.07 3.33
C ASP A 152 -19.12 9.53 3.33
N ALA A 153 -18.17 8.93 2.61
CA ALA A 153 -17.99 7.47 2.59
C ALA A 153 -17.57 6.91 3.97
N PHE A 154 -16.80 7.68 4.76
CA PHE A 154 -16.42 7.28 6.11
C PHE A 154 -17.56 7.43 7.13
N LYS A 155 -18.52 8.33 6.90
CA LYS A 155 -19.74 8.47 7.74
C LYS A 155 -20.71 7.31 7.56
N ASN A 156 -20.80 6.78 6.35
CA ASN A 156 -21.75 5.70 6.04
C ASN A 156 -21.27 4.32 6.50
N GLN A 157 -19.97 4.11 6.74
CA GLN A 157 -19.48 2.87 7.36
C GLN A 157 -19.92 2.73 8.83
N THR A 158 -20.01 3.86 9.55
CA THR A 158 -20.51 3.90 10.94
C THR A 158 -22.02 3.64 11.02
N LEU A 159 -22.79 4.10 10.02
CA LEU A 159 -24.23 3.85 9.91
C LEU A 159 -24.53 2.40 9.53
N TYR A 160 -23.74 1.79 8.63
CA TYR A 160 -23.92 0.38 8.26
C TYR A 160 -23.64 -0.54 9.45
N SER A 161 -22.60 -0.28 10.24
CA SER A 161 -22.30 -1.01 11.48
C SER A 161 -23.40 -0.89 12.54
N SER A 162 -24.01 0.31 12.66
CA SER A 162 -25.13 0.57 13.58
C SER A 162 -26.43 -0.13 13.15
N LEU A 163 -26.78 -0.06 11.86
CA LEU A 163 -27.96 -0.72 11.30
C LEU A 163 -27.83 -2.25 11.31
N PHE A 164 -26.64 -2.80 11.02
CA PHE A 164 -26.42 -4.25 11.10
C PHE A 164 -26.54 -4.76 12.54
N LYS A 165 -26.02 -4.03 13.54
CA LYS A 165 -26.24 -4.37 14.95
C LYS A 165 -27.73 -4.32 15.31
N LYS A 166 -28.48 -3.34 14.82
CA LYS A 166 -29.92 -3.20 15.10
C LYS A 166 -30.76 -4.35 14.49
N ILE A 167 -30.41 -4.80 13.29
CA ILE A 167 -31.09 -5.91 12.60
C ILE A 167 -30.81 -7.26 13.28
N ILE A 168 -29.58 -7.47 13.80
CA ILE A 168 -29.23 -8.69 14.53
C ILE A 168 -29.92 -8.74 15.91
N PHE A 169 -30.10 -7.60 16.59
CA PHE A 169 -30.77 -7.55 17.90
C PHE A 169 -32.32 -7.59 17.82
N SER A 170 -32.93 -7.21 16.69
CA SER A 170 -34.40 -7.28 16.52
C SER A 170 -34.93 -8.69 16.20
N ASN A 171 -34.10 -9.63 15.75
CA ASN A 171 -34.53 -10.99 15.37
C ASN A 171 -34.26 -12.04 16.46
N LYS A 172 -34.09 -11.63 17.72
CA LYS A 172 -33.81 -12.54 18.86
C LYS A 172 -34.85 -12.47 19.99
N ILE A 173 -36.02 -11.92 19.71
CA ILE A 173 -37.21 -12.00 20.57
C ILE A 173 -38.27 -12.65 19.67
N ASP A 174 -38.97 -13.65 20.21
CA ASP A 174 -39.94 -14.56 19.55
C ASP A 174 -39.36 -15.97 19.27
N THR A 175 -38.93 -16.63 20.35
CA THR A 175 -39.04 -18.09 20.49
C THR A 175 -39.47 -18.39 21.92
N GLU A 176 -40.79 -18.38 22.13
CA GLU A 176 -41.48 -19.25 23.09
C GLU A 176 -42.36 -20.19 22.29
#